data_AF-A0A0Q0G5D4-F1
#
_entry.id   AF-A0A0Q0G5D4-F1
#
_cell.length_a   1.000
_cell.length_b   1.000
_cell.length_c   1.000
_cell.angle_alpha   90.00
_cell.angle_beta   90.00
_cell.angle_gamma   90.00
#
_symmetry.space_group_name_H-M   'P 1'
#
loop_
_entity.id
_entity.type
_entity.pdbx_description
1 polymer ?
#
loop_
_entity_poly.entity_id
_entity_poly.type
_entity_poly.pdbx_seq_one_letter_code
_entity_poly.pdbx_strand_id
1 'polypeptide(L)'
;MEELHYHLRQLPDDIQAELAAYVGDWGGMNYIEITDKHIHAANHLISSKRALVRPEYIEFANTPKEKMRMPPGTGGLADLVAEVRYFLDSILGLENFKHSIEDLFARLLELGRQHAERLALEVQAEEAARARAEAEAAARRLAEEQAAQQRAIEAALQLAQRQIEEAERALAHRQAEEARTREVESRRAVEVTYGPEAS
;
A
#
# COMPACT_ATOMS: atom_id res chain seq x y z
N MET A 1 4.55 21.62 10.61
CA MET A 1 4.12 22.97 11.07
C MET A 1 5.30 23.88 11.40
N GLU A 2 6.43 23.37 11.91
CA GLU A 2 7.59 24.20 12.29
C GLU A 2 8.17 25.03 11.13
N GLU A 3 8.25 24.47 9.92
CA GLU A 3 8.79 25.16 8.74
C GLU A 3 7.94 26.36 8.31
N LEU A 4 6.60 26.22 8.35
CA LEU A 4 5.70 27.36 8.11
C LEU A 4 5.88 28.44 9.18
N HIS A 5 5.96 28.08 10.45
CA HIS A 5 6.23 29.05 11.52
C HIS A 5 7.59 29.72 11.37
N TYR A 6 8.60 28.99 10.89
CA TYR A 6 9.92 29.54 10.60
C TYR A 6 9.84 30.63 9.53
N HIS A 7 9.17 30.34 8.40
CA HIS A 7 8.99 31.33 7.33
C HIS A 7 8.11 32.53 7.76
N LEU A 8 7.08 32.30 8.58
CA LEU A 8 6.28 33.38 9.14
C LEU A 8 7.14 34.32 10.00
N ARG A 9 8.03 33.80 10.84
CA ARG A 9 8.93 34.60 11.70
C ARG A 9 9.97 35.40 10.92
N GLN A 10 10.22 35.07 9.65
CA GLN A 10 11.12 35.85 8.80
C GLN A 10 10.47 37.12 8.26
N LEU A 11 9.14 37.21 8.30
CA LEU A 11 8.42 38.40 7.89
C LEU A 11 8.44 39.47 9.00
N PRO A 12 8.42 40.76 8.63
CA PRO A 12 8.11 41.84 9.55
C PRO A 12 6.78 41.63 10.32
N ASP A 13 6.73 42.04 11.59
CA ASP A 13 5.59 41.78 12.50
C ASP A 13 4.25 42.36 11.99
N ASP A 14 4.30 43.50 11.32
CA ASP A 14 3.15 44.14 10.66
C ASP A 14 2.61 43.28 9.50
N ILE A 15 3.49 42.75 8.66
CA ILE A 15 3.12 41.84 7.57
C ILE A 15 2.60 40.50 8.12
N GLN A 16 3.19 39.99 9.20
CA GLN A 16 2.68 38.80 9.89
C GLN A 16 1.25 39.02 10.39
N ALA A 17 0.97 40.18 11.00
CA ALA A 17 -0.36 40.52 11.50
C ALA A 17 -1.38 40.65 10.35
N GLU A 18 -1.00 41.28 9.23
CA GLU A 18 -1.83 41.35 8.03
C GLU A 18 -2.13 39.94 7.48
N LEU A 19 -1.11 39.10 7.35
CA LEU A 19 -1.29 37.70 6.91
C LEU A 19 -2.22 36.95 7.86
N ALA A 20 -2.02 37.05 9.17
CA ALA A 20 -2.86 36.40 10.16
C ALA A 20 -4.32 36.86 10.08
N ALA A 21 -4.56 38.14 9.80
CA ALA A 21 -5.92 38.66 9.60
C ALA A 21 -6.61 38.07 8.36
N TYR A 22 -5.87 37.83 7.26
CA TYR A 22 -6.40 37.21 6.06
C TYR A 22 -6.53 35.69 6.14
N VAL A 23 -5.58 35.02 6.80
CA VAL A 23 -5.63 33.57 7.04
C VAL A 23 -6.76 33.26 8.04
N GLY A 24 -6.95 34.09 9.07
CA GLY A 24 -7.94 33.83 10.12
C GLY A 24 -7.66 32.55 10.89
N ASP A 25 -8.72 31.93 11.42
CA ASP A 25 -8.58 30.65 12.12
C ASP A 25 -8.34 29.49 11.14
N TRP A 26 -7.48 28.58 11.59
CA TRP A 26 -6.92 27.45 10.89
C TRP A 26 -6.82 26.22 11.81
N GLY A 27 -7.41 26.29 13.01
CA GLY A 27 -7.57 25.16 13.91
C GLY A 27 -8.33 24.02 13.24
N GLY A 28 -7.78 22.80 13.35
CA GLY A 28 -8.38 21.59 12.80
C GLY A 28 -8.13 21.34 11.31
N MET A 29 -7.48 22.26 10.60
CA MET A 29 -7.07 22.06 9.21
C MET A 29 -5.83 21.17 9.13
N ASN A 30 -5.71 20.40 8.05
CA ASN A 30 -4.50 19.63 7.79
C ASN A 30 -3.37 20.55 7.28
N TYR A 31 -2.12 20.08 7.33
CA TYR A 31 -0.98 20.95 7.03
C TYR A 31 -0.97 21.46 5.58
N ILE A 32 -1.50 20.67 4.63
CA ILE A 32 -1.58 21.05 3.20
C ILE A 32 -2.57 22.19 3.02
N GLU A 33 -3.78 22.06 3.57
CA GLU A 33 -4.83 23.10 3.57
C GLU A 33 -4.35 24.39 4.22
N ILE A 34 -3.63 24.24 5.33
CA ILE A 34 -3.00 25.35 6.04
C ILE A 34 -2.02 26.11 5.12
N THR A 35 -1.10 25.40 4.46
CA THR A 35 -0.11 26.03 3.58
C THR A 35 -0.76 26.67 2.35
N ASP A 36 -1.77 26.02 1.77
CA ASP A 36 -2.55 26.57 0.64
C ASP A 36 -3.24 27.88 1.01
N LYS A 37 -3.86 27.93 2.20
CA LYS A 37 -4.50 29.13 2.72
C LYS A 37 -3.51 30.29 2.92
N HIS A 38 -2.28 30.00 3.36
CA HIS A 38 -1.23 31.01 3.49
C HIS A 38 -0.74 31.53 2.13
N ILE A 39 -0.66 30.67 1.12
CA ILE A 39 -0.34 31.07 -0.26
C ILE A 39 -1.43 32.00 -0.81
N HIS A 40 -2.69 31.65 -0.59
CA HIS A 40 -3.82 32.50 -1.00
C HIS A 40 -3.81 33.86 -0.30
N ALA A 41 -3.58 33.89 1.01
CA ALA A 41 -3.47 35.14 1.77
C ALA A 41 -2.31 36.02 1.28
N ALA A 42 -1.13 35.42 1.03
CA ALA A 42 0.03 36.13 0.49
C ALA A 42 -0.26 36.71 -0.91
N ASN A 43 -0.86 35.92 -1.81
CA ASN A 43 -1.26 36.39 -3.14
C ASN A 43 -2.24 37.57 -3.09
N HIS A 44 -3.21 37.52 -2.18
CA HIS A 44 -4.17 38.61 -1.98
C HIS A 44 -3.48 39.88 -1.49
N LEU A 45 -2.61 39.78 -0.48
CA LEU A 45 -1.85 40.91 0.05
C LEU A 45 -0.90 41.52 -0.98
N ILE A 46 -0.16 40.70 -1.73
CA ILE A 46 0.71 41.16 -2.83
C ILE A 46 -0.11 41.96 -3.85
N SER A 47 -1.25 41.41 -4.27
CA SER A 47 -2.11 42.06 -5.25
C SER A 47 -2.68 43.38 -4.72
N SER A 48 -3.12 43.39 -3.46
CA SER A 48 -3.68 44.58 -2.81
C SER A 48 -2.64 45.69 -2.67
N LYS A 49 -1.42 45.37 -2.22
CA LYS A 49 -0.33 46.33 -2.07
C LYS A 49 0.17 46.82 -3.44
N ARG A 50 0.28 45.93 -4.44
CA ARG A 50 0.66 46.31 -5.81
C ARG A 50 -0.35 47.25 -6.44
N ALA A 51 -1.64 47.11 -6.16
CA ALA A 51 -2.67 48.02 -6.66
C ALA A 51 -2.55 49.47 -6.11
N LEU A 52 -1.94 49.63 -4.93
CA LEU A 52 -1.69 50.94 -4.32
C LEU A 52 -0.42 51.61 -4.86
N VAL A 53 0.49 50.84 -5.45
CA VAL A 53 1.74 51.34 -6.04
C VAL A 53 1.52 51.68 -7.51
N ARG A 54 1.38 52.97 -7.83
CA ARG A 54 1.28 53.44 -9.22
C ARG A 54 2.66 53.59 -9.86
N PRO A 55 2.81 53.37 -11.18
CA PRO A 55 4.09 53.50 -11.88
C PRO A 55 4.80 54.83 -11.65
N GLU A 56 4.05 55.93 -11.59
CA GLU A 56 4.58 57.28 -11.37
C GLU A 56 5.23 57.44 -10.00
N TYR A 57 4.75 56.68 -9.01
CA TYR A 57 5.30 56.69 -7.65
C TYR A 57 6.53 55.79 -7.52
N ILE A 58 6.67 54.77 -8.35
CA ILE A 58 7.84 53.89 -8.39
C ILE A 58 9.07 54.65 -8.91
N GLU A 59 8.92 55.38 -10.02
CA GLU A 59 9.99 56.21 -10.58
C GLU A 59 10.47 57.27 -9.58
N PHE A 60 9.50 57.86 -8.88
CA PHE A 60 9.79 58.84 -7.85
C PHE A 60 10.48 58.19 -6.63
N ALA A 61 10.00 57.04 -6.14
CA ALA A 61 10.61 56.32 -5.01
C ALA A 61 12.04 55.83 -5.28
N ASN A 62 12.36 55.49 -6.53
CA ASN A 62 13.70 55.08 -6.97
C ASN A 62 14.67 56.25 -7.17
N THR A 63 14.19 57.50 -7.10
CA THR A 63 15.06 58.67 -7.21
C THR A 63 15.91 58.79 -5.93
N PRO A 64 17.25 58.95 -6.03
CA PRO A 64 18.10 59.18 -4.87
C PRO A 64 17.66 60.42 -4.09
N LYS A 65 17.67 60.35 -2.75
CA LYS A 65 17.25 61.47 -1.88
C LYS A 65 17.98 62.78 -2.22
N GLU A 66 19.24 62.69 -2.66
CA GLU A 66 20.08 63.82 -3.06
C GLU A 66 19.61 64.53 -4.35
N LYS A 67 18.90 63.81 -5.23
CA LYS A 67 18.32 64.36 -6.48
C LYS A 67 16.89 64.85 -6.29
N MET A 68 16.24 64.49 -5.18
CA MET A 68 14.94 65.05 -4.79
C MET A 68 15.15 66.46 -4.26
N ARG A 69 15.09 67.45 -5.14
CA ARG A 69 15.15 68.87 -4.74
C ARG A 69 13.80 69.24 -4.09
N MET A 70 13.68 69.00 -2.80
CA MET A 70 12.43 69.23 -2.04
C MET A 70 12.36 70.72 -1.62
N PRO A 71 11.43 71.52 -2.14
CA PRO A 71 11.23 72.88 -1.65
C PRO A 71 10.67 72.85 -0.21
N PRO A 72 11.00 73.83 0.65
CA PRO A 72 10.45 73.90 2.01
C PRO A 72 8.91 73.89 1.97
N GLY A 73 8.29 72.94 2.68
CA GLY A 73 6.82 72.72 2.69
C GLY A 73 6.33 71.42 2.02
N THR A 74 7.22 70.56 1.50
CA THR A 74 6.86 69.30 0.80
C THR A 74 6.85 68.05 1.69
N GLY A 75 6.38 68.15 2.93
CA GLY A 75 6.30 67.00 3.87
C GLY A 75 5.53 65.81 3.27
N GLY A 76 4.39 66.05 2.63
CA GLY A 76 3.56 64.98 2.06
C GLY A 76 4.19 64.19 0.91
N LEU A 77 5.20 64.74 0.23
CA LEU A 77 5.89 64.04 -0.85
C LEU A 77 6.98 63.10 -0.32
N ALA A 78 7.59 63.43 0.83
CA ALA A 78 8.50 62.54 1.54
C ALA A 78 7.74 61.35 2.17
N ASP A 79 6.57 61.61 2.73
CA ASP A 79 5.69 60.60 3.31
C ASP A 79 5.20 59.61 2.23
N LEU A 80 4.80 60.11 1.06
CA LEU A 80 4.42 59.28 -0.08
C LEU A 80 5.56 58.38 -0.56
N VAL A 81 6.79 58.88 -0.62
CA VAL A 81 7.97 58.06 -0.99
C VAL A 81 8.24 56.97 0.03
N ALA A 82 8.13 57.30 1.32
CA ALA A 82 8.33 56.33 2.39
C ALA A 82 7.27 55.22 2.34
N GLU A 83 6.01 55.59 2.10
CA GLU A 83 4.89 54.66 1.95
C GLU A 83 5.05 53.74 0.74
N VAL A 84 5.45 54.29 -0.41
CA VAL A 84 5.68 53.50 -1.64
C VAL A 84 6.87 52.54 -1.45
N ARG A 85 7.95 52.98 -0.81
CA ARG A 85 9.09 52.09 -0.49
C ARG A 85 8.67 50.98 0.46
N TYR A 86 7.90 51.30 1.50
CA TYR A 86 7.35 50.31 2.41
C TYR A 86 6.49 49.28 1.66
N PHE A 87 5.62 49.69 0.74
CA PHE A 87 4.84 48.74 -0.06
C PHE A 87 5.70 47.86 -0.96
N LEU A 88 6.75 48.41 -1.59
CA LEU A 88 7.68 47.63 -2.41
C LEU A 88 8.44 46.59 -1.57
N ASP A 89 8.96 46.97 -0.41
CA ASP A 89 9.66 46.07 0.51
C ASP A 89 8.71 45.00 1.07
N SER A 90 7.47 45.37 1.38
CA SER A 90 6.43 44.46 1.84
C SER A 90 6.03 43.44 0.78
N ILE A 91 5.89 43.87 -0.48
CA ILE A 91 5.63 42.98 -1.62
C ILE A 91 6.79 41.99 -1.79
N LEU A 92 8.03 42.46 -1.73
CA LEU A 92 9.20 41.59 -1.86
C LEU A 92 9.27 40.54 -0.74
N GLY A 93 9.01 40.95 0.51
CA GLY A 93 8.94 40.04 1.65
C GLY A 93 7.85 38.98 1.48
N LEU A 94 6.66 39.39 1.05
CA LEU A 94 5.54 38.49 0.78
C LEU A 94 5.81 37.54 -0.40
N GLU A 95 6.49 37.99 -1.47
CA GLU A 95 6.88 37.15 -2.60
C GLU A 95 7.88 36.07 -2.18
N ASN A 96 8.88 36.42 -1.37
CA ASN A 96 9.85 35.46 -0.83
C ASN A 96 9.20 34.45 0.11
N PHE A 97 8.31 34.92 0.99
CA PHE A 97 7.51 34.05 1.85
C PHE A 97 6.65 33.10 1.02
N LYS A 98 5.88 33.64 0.07
CA LYS A 98 5.01 32.86 -0.82
C LYS A 98 5.80 31.76 -1.52
N HIS A 99 6.94 32.10 -2.13
CA HIS A 99 7.78 31.11 -2.81
C HIS A 99 8.22 29.98 -1.87
N SER A 100 8.65 30.32 -0.66
CA SER A 100 9.03 29.34 0.35
C SER A 100 7.87 28.43 0.77
N ILE A 101 6.65 28.97 0.87
CA ILE A 101 5.47 28.18 1.22
C ILE A 101 4.97 27.35 0.03
N GLU A 102 5.10 27.81 -1.20
CA GLU A 102 4.81 27.02 -2.41
C GLU A 102 5.74 25.80 -2.51
N ASP A 103 7.03 25.95 -2.20
CA ASP A 103 7.98 24.84 -2.14
C ASP A 103 7.66 23.86 -1.02
N LEU A 104 7.23 24.36 0.16
CA LEU A 104 6.74 23.52 1.24
C LEU A 104 5.47 22.76 0.82
N PHE A 105 4.50 23.44 0.22
CA PHE A 105 3.25 22.85 -0.25
C PHE A 105 3.50 21.72 -1.25
N ALA A 106 4.36 21.96 -2.25
CA ALA A 106 4.74 20.94 -3.23
C ALA A 106 5.37 19.69 -2.57
N ARG A 107 6.25 19.89 -1.58
CA ARG A 107 6.85 18.79 -0.82
C ARG A 107 5.82 18.01 0.01
N LEU A 108 4.85 18.69 0.61
CA LEU A 108 3.78 18.05 1.38
C LEU A 108 2.86 17.21 0.48
N LEU A 109 2.50 17.71 -0.71
CA LEU A 109 1.73 16.95 -1.69
C LEU A 109 2.47 15.68 -2.12
N GLU A 110 3.77 15.81 -2.42
CA GLU A 110 4.59 14.69 -2.86
C GLU A 110 4.76 13.64 -1.74
N LEU A 111 4.96 14.07 -0.49
CA LEU A 111 4.97 13.17 0.67
C LEU A 111 3.64 12.42 0.81
N GLY A 112 2.51 13.12 0.63
CA GLY A 112 1.18 12.51 0.65
C GLY A 112 1.01 11.44 -0.44
N ARG A 113 1.45 11.74 -1.67
CA ARG A 113 1.45 10.79 -2.79
C ARG A 113 2.29 9.56 -2.50
N GLN A 114 3.52 9.74 -2.02
CA GLN A 114 4.41 8.63 -1.69
C GLN A 114 3.88 7.74 -0.58
N HIS A 115 3.20 8.32 0.41
CA HIS A 115 2.59 7.54 1.48
C HIS A 115 1.41 6.71 0.95
N ALA A 116 0.55 7.30 0.13
CA ALA A 116 -0.56 6.59 -0.51
C ALA A 116 -0.07 5.45 -1.41
N GLU A 117 1.00 5.67 -2.18
CA GLU A 117 1.62 4.65 -3.02
C GLU A 117 2.20 3.50 -2.20
N ARG A 118 2.88 3.80 -1.09
CA ARG A 118 3.38 2.76 -0.18
C ARG A 118 2.25 1.91 0.39
N LEU A 119 1.16 2.54 0.83
CA LEU A 119 0.01 1.83 1.36
C LEU A 119 -0.64 0.94 0.28
N ALA A 120 -0.78 1.43 -0.95
CA ALA A 120 -1.32 0.65 -2.06
C ALA A 120 -0.43 -0.56 -2.41
N LEU A 121 0.90 -0.38 -2.40
CA LEU A 121 1.85 -1.46 -2.63
C LEU A 121 1.81 -2.50 -1.50
N GLU A 122 1.67 -2.07 -0.25
CA GLU A 122 1.54 -2.95 0.91
C GLU A 122 0.28 -3.81 0.82
N VAL A 123 -0.86 -3.19 0.51
CA VAL A 123 -2.13 -3.91 0.29
C VAL A 123 -2.01 -4.92 -0.86
N GLN A 124 -1.42 -4.53 -1.99
CA GLN A 124 -1.20 -5.45 -3.11
C GLN A 124 -0.27 -6.61 -2.75
N ALA A 125 0.80 -6.35 -1.99
CA ALA A 125 1.72 -7.38 -1.54
C ALA A 125 1.04 -8.37 -0.58
N GLU A 126 0.19 -7.89 0.32
CA GLU A 126 -0.58 -8.73 1.23
C GLU A 126 -1.59 -9.60 0.47
N GLU A 127 -2.33 -9.03 -0.48
CA GLU A 127 -3.26 -9.78 -1.32
C GLU A 127 -2.55 -10.85 -2.16
N ALA A 128 -1.39 -10.51 -2.75
CA ALA A 128 -0.58 -11.48 -3.49
C ALA A 128 -0.04 -12.60 -2.58
N ALA A 129 0.34 -12.29 -1.35
CA ALA A 129 0.78 -13.29 -0.38
C ALA A 129 -0.37 -14.23 0.02
N ARG A 130 -1.57 -13.69 0.26
CA ARG A 130 -2.77 -14.50 0.54
C ARG A 130 -3.13 -15.42 -0.62
N ALA A 131 -3.14 -14.89 -1.85
CA ALA A 131 -3.42 -15.69 -3.05
C ALA A 131 -2.41 -16.83 -3.24
N ARG A 132 -1.12 -16.58 -2.97
CA ARG A 132 -0.08 -17.63 -3.00
C ARG A 132 -0.30 -18.70 -1.94
N ALA A 133 -0.62 -18.30 -0.71
CA ALA A 133 -0.89 -19.24 0.38
C ALA A 133 -2.11 -20.13 0.07
N GLU A 134 -3.17 -19.55 -0.50
CA GLU A 134 -4.36 -20.30 -0.93
C GLU A 134 -4.04 -21.27 -2.06
N ALA A 135 -3.28 -20.84 -3.06
CA ALA A 135 -2.85 -21.71 -4.16
C ALA A 135 -1.97 -22.88 -3.67
N GLU A 136 -1.05 -22.61 -2.74
CA GLU A 136 -0.21 -23.66 -2.15
C GLU A 136 -1.05 -24.63 -1.31
N ALA A 137 -2.00 -24.14 -0.51
CA ALA A 137 -2.89 -24.99 0.26
C ALA A 137 -3.77 -25.87 -0.65
N ALA A 138 -4.27 -25.33 -1.75
CA ALA A 138 -5.03 -26.08 -2.75
C ALA A 138 -4.17 -27.17 -3.42
N ALA A 139 -2.92 -26.84 -3.80
CA ALA A 139 -2.00 -27.80 -4.38
C ALA A 139 -1.66 -28.94 -3.40
N ARG A 140 -1.47 -28.64 -2.12
CA ARG A 140 -1.23 -29.65 -1.07
C ARG A 140 -2.42 -30.59 -0.91
N ARG A 141 -3.65 -30.06 -0.86
CA ARG A 141 -4.87 -30.89 -0.77
C ARG A 141 -5.00 -31.84 -1.96
N LEU A 142 -4.77 -31.34 -3.17
CA LEU A 142 -4.80 -32.18 -4.38
C LEU A 142 -3.75 -33.30 -4.32
N ALA A 143 -2.53 -32.99 -3.89
CA ALA A 143 -1.47 -33.98 -3.75
C ALA A 143 -1.80 -35.04 -2.67
N GLU A 144 -2.38 -34.63 -1.54
CA GLU A 144 -2.84 -35.54 -0.48
C GLU A 144 -3.97 -36.45 -0.97
N GLU A 145 -4.95 -35.91 -1.69
CA GLU A 145 -6.04 -36.68 -2.29
C GLU A 145 -5.51 -37.72 -3.29
N GLN A 146 -4.58 -37.33 -4.17
CA GLN A 146 -3.95 -38.25 -5.11
C GLN A 146 -3.18 -39.36 -4.39
N ALA A 147 -2.40 -39.01 -3.35
CA ALA A 147 -1.67 -39.99 -2.56
C ALA A 147 -2.61 -40.95 -1.82
N ALA A 148 -3.74 -40.46 -1.29
CA ALA A 148 -4.75 -41.30 -0.66
C ALA A 148 -5.42 -42.24 -1.66
N GLN A 149 -5.75 -41.77 -2.87
CA GLN A 149 -6.29 -42.61 -3.94
C GLN A 149 -5.30 -43.71 -4.34
N GLN A 150 -4.02 -43.37 -4.53
CA GLN A 150 -2.97 -44.34 -4.85
C GLN A 150 -2.90 -45.44 -3.80
N ARG A 151 -2.88 -45.07 -2.52
CA ARG A 151 -2.88 -46.04 -1.40
C ARG A 151 -4.13 -46.91 -1.37
N ALA A 152 -5.30 -46.35 -1.68
CA ALA A 152 -6.55 -47.11 -1.74
C ALA A 152 -6.52 -48.15 -2.88
N ILE A 153 -6.00 -47.77 -4.05
CA ILE A 153 -5.82 -48.68 -5.19
C ILE A 153 -4.84 -49.81 -4.82
N GLU A 154 -3.70 -49.48 -4.23
CA GLU A 154 -2.71 -50.47 -3.79
C GLU A 154 -3.29 -51.42 -2.74
N ALA A 155 -4.03 -50.92 -1.75
CA ALA A 155 -4.69 -51.74 -0.74
C ALA A 155 -5.75 -52.67 -1.35
N ALA A 156 -6.54 -52.18 -2.32
CA ALA A 156 -7.54 -52.99 -3.01
C ALA A 156 -6.89 -54.12 -3.84
N LEU A 157 -5.78 -53.82 -4.52
CA LEU A 157 -5.00 -54.83 -5.26
C LEU A 157 -4.43 -55.91 -4.33
N GLN A 158 -3.86 -55.51 -3.19
CA GLN A 158 -3.35 -56.47 -2.19
C GLN A 158 -4.47 -57.34 -1.62
N LEU A 159 -5.65 -56.77 -1.37
CA LEU A 159 -6.81 -57.54 -0.90
C LEU A 159 -7.27 -58.55 -1.96
N ALA A 160 -7.34 -58.15 -3.23
CA ALA A 160 -7.69 -59.05 -4.32
C ALA A 160 -6.70 -60.21 -4.46
N GLN A 161 -5.39 -59.94 -4.34
CA GLN A 161 -4.36 -60.99 -4.34
C GLN A 161 -4.54 -61.98 -3.18
N ARG A 162 -4.82 -61.49 -1.97
CA ARG A 162 -5.10 -62.37 -0.82
C ARG A 162 -6.33 -63.25 -1.05
N GLN A 163 -7.40 -62.69 -1.63
CA GLN A 163 -8.59 -63.49 -1.94
C GLN A 163 -8.31 -64.58 -3.00
N ILE A 164 -7.46 -64.29 -3.98
CA ILE A 164 -7.04 -65.29 -4.97
C ILE A 164 -6.22 -66.40 -4.28
N GLU A 165 -5.22 -66.05 -3.46
CA GLU A 165 -4.42 -67.05 -2.73
C GLU A 165 -5.29 -67.91 -1.78
N GLU A 166 -6.25 -67.30 -1.08
CA GLU A 166 -7.17 -68.02 -0.20
C GLU A 166 -8.09 -68.96 -1.00
N ALA A 167 -8.60 -68.52 -2.15
CA ALA A 167 -9.42 -69.35 -3.03
C ALA A 167 -8.60 -70.52 -3.62
N GLU A 168 -7.36 -70.29 -4.04
CA GLU A 168 -6.45 -71.33 -4.51
C GLU A 168 -6.18 -72.38 -3.42
N ARG A 169 -5.91 -71.95 -2.18
CA ARG A 169 -5.75 -72.87 -1.04
C ARG A 169 -7.02 -73.68 -0.76
N ALA A 170 -8.19 -73.05 -0.83
CA ALA A 170 -9.46 -73.74 -0.65
C ALA A 170 -9.74 -74.78 -1.74
N LEU A 171 -9.40 -74.47 -3.00
CA LEU A 171 -9.49 -75.42 -4.11
C LEU A 171 -8.52 -76.58 -3.95
N ALA A 172 -7.26 -76.32 -3.57
CA ALA A 172 -6.28 -77.36 -3.29
C ALA A 172 -6.73 -78.28 -2.15
N HIS A 173 -7.34 -77.72 -1.09
CA HIS A 173 -7.91 -78.51 0.00
C HIS A 173 -9.02 -79.44 -0.48
N ARG A 174 -9.96 -78.93 -1.28
CA ARG A 174 -11.03 -79.76 -1.87
C ARG A 174 -10.48 -80.86 -2.76
N GLN A 175 -9.51 -80.56 -3.63
CA GLN A 175 -8.87 -81.58 -4.48
C GLN A 175 -8.17 -82.66 -3.65
N ALA A 176 -7.53 -82.29 -2.54
CA ALA A 176 -6.91 -83.26 -1.63
C ALA A 176 -7.95 -84.14 -0.92
N GLU A 177 -9.09 -83.56 -0.50
CA GLU A 177 -10.20 -84.33 0.07
C GLU A 177 -10.83 -85.28 -0.96
N GLU A 178 -11.08 -84.82 -2.18
CA GLU A 178 -11.59 -85.64 -3.28
C GLU A 178 -10.63 -86.77 -3.68
N ALA A 179 -9.31 -86.52 -3.65
CA ALA A 179 -8.32 -87.57 -3.87
C ALA A 179 -8.37 -88.63 -2.77
N ARG A 180 -8.50 -88.22 -1.49
CA ARG A 180 -8.64 -89.14 -0.36
C ARG A 180 -9.92 -89.97 -0.43
N THR A 181 -11.05 -89.36 -0.78
CA THR A 181 -12.32 -90.10 -0.90
C THR A 181 -12.25 -91.11 -2.05
N ARG A 182 -11.72 -90.73 -3.22
CA ARG A 182 -11.49 -91.66 -4.34
C ARG A 182 -10.52 -92.79 -3.98
N GLU A 183 -9.49 -92.52 -3.18
CA GLU A 183 -8.56 -93.56 -2.72
C GLU A 183 -9.25 -94.56 -1.78
N VAL A 184 -10.07 -94.08 -0.84
CA VAL A 184 -10.88 -94.93 0.05
C VAL A 184 -11.89 -95.75 -0.75
N GLU A 185 -12.57 -95.15 -1.72
CA GLU A 185 -13.50 -95.85 -2.62
C GLU A 185 -12.78 -96.91 -3.47
N SER A 186 -11.58 -96.60 -3.98
CA SER A 186 -10.73 -97.54 -4.72
C SER A 186 -10.29 -98.72 -3.85
N ARG A 187 -9.80 -98.46 -2.62
CA ARG A 187 -9.44 -99.52 -1.66
C ARG A 187 -10.65 -100.40 -1.32
N ARG A 188 -11.82 -99.79 -1.11
CA ARG A 188 -13.07 -100.52 -0.86
C ARG A 188 -13.52 -101.34 -2.08
N ALA A 189 -13.33 -100.83 -3.29
CA ALA A 189 -13.60 -101.58 -4.52
C ALA A 189 -12.63 -102.76 -4.71
N VAL A 190 -11.35 -102.60 -4.34
CA VAL A 190 -10.35 -103.68 -4.34
C VAL A 190 -10.68 -104.74 -3.27
N GLU A 191 -11.06 -104.35 -2.06
CA GLU A 191 -11.51 -105.29 -1.00
C GLU A 191 -12.76 -106.09 -1.42
N VAL A 192 -13.72 -105.46 -2.10
CA VAL A 192 -14.94 -106.13 -2.58
C VAL A 192 -14.66 -107.07 -3.77
N THR A 193 -13.60 -106.82 -4.55
CA THR A 193 -13.24 -107.66 -5.71
C THR A 193 -12.25 -108.79 -5.40
N TYR A 194 -11.40 -108.66 -4.38
CA TYR A 194 -10.38 -109.66 -4.04
C TYR A 194 -10.53 -110.34 -2.67
N GLY A 195 -11.46 -109.90 -1.80
CA GLY A 195 -11.67 -110.51 -0.47
C GLY A 195 -10.55 -110.20 0.54
N PRO A 196 -10.80 -110.31 1.86
CA PRO A 196 -10.00 -109.67 2.91
C PRO A 196 -8.69 -110.38 3.26
N GLU A 197 -8.01 -111.01 2.30
CA GLU A 197 -6.69 -111.62 2.50
C GLU A 197 -5.71 -111.24 1.39
N ALA A 198 -5.28 -109.97 1.40
CA ALA A 198 -3.98 -109.56 0.87
C ALA A 198 -3.59 -108.23 1.53
N SER A 199 -2.79 -108.32 2.61
CA SER A 199 -1.99 -107.28 3.30
C SER A 199 -2.52 -105.85 3.37
#